data_AF-A0A1A3CID2-F1
#
_entry.id   AF-A0A1A3CID2-F1
#
_cell.length_a   1.000
_cell.length_b   1.000
_cell.length_c   1.000
_cell.angle_alpha   90.00
_cell.angle_beta   90.00
_cell.angle_gamma   90.00
#
_symmetry.space_group_name_H-M   'P 1'
#
loop_
_entity.id
_entity.type
_entity.pdbx_description
1 polymer ?
#
loop_
_entity_poly.entity_id
_entity_poly.type
_entity_poly.pdbx_seq_one_letter_code
_entity_poly.pdbx_strand_id
1 'polypeptide(L)'
;MAEMIGHALDRRQAKQLAADSVRAAELLTSLHLDDFPGPAEPAPPEPPALSRSWQRLRQLASADRRAEAEATYAEAQAIYAEESHRWNLLHEHDPHEVIAAVDDALADNVSQSACIDAGSGPLGNYVTVVVHYPGPEITDGLVQAGSGTRPRTEKEKIDLYRRALASTVIASAKEALVYAPAATEAYVVVLRYDLQGRRKRTSQLDAIYAGALSRRVLQVDWAANSPQDWMFGAREARFNLDRKGRFRPLGDTAGDDLRRLVDAVAATHADTRRRRYSREESQRLMGSQAPEPFESTCACPGCGAMEAHCLRLPRTGEPKWASTIRSCASCGREWAQA
;
A
#
# COMPACT_ATOMS: atom_id res chain seq x y z
N MET A 1 -34.14 4.07 -35.92
CA MET A 1 -33.58 2.90 -35.21
C MET A 1 -32.15 3.11 -34.73
N ALA A 2 -31.22 3.62 -35.56
CA ALA A 2 -29.83 3.89 -35.13
C ALA A 2 -29.70 4.88 -33.95
N GLU A 3 -30.47 5.97 -33.93
CA GLU A 3 -30.48 6.93 -32.80
C GLU A 3 -31.06 6.34 -31.50
N MET A 4 -32.04 5.44 -31.59
CA MET A 4 -32.58 4.74 -30.42
C MET A 4 -31.57 3.75 -29.84
N ILE A 5 -30.78 3.08 -30.70
CA ILE A 5 -29.71 2.18 -30.28
C ILE A 5 -28.56 2.97 -29.64
N GLY A 6 -28.18 4.13 -30.23
CA GLY A 6 -27.20 5.05 -29.65
C GLY A 6 -27.61 5.57 -28.26
N HIS A 7 -28.84 6.10 -28.12
CA HIS A 7 -29.35 6.55 -26.82
C HIS A 7 -29.54 5.42 -25.78
N ALA A 8 -29.74 4.17 -26.22
CA ALA A 8 -29.80 3.02 -25.32
C ALA A 8 -28.40 2.59 -24.85
N LEU A 9 -27.40 2.66 -25.74
CA LEU A 9 -25.99 2.41 -25.41
C LEU A 9 -25.45 3.48 -24.44
N ASP A 10 -25.73 4.76 -24.68
CA ASP A 10 -25.36 5.86 -23.79
C ASP A 10 -25.98 5.70 -22.39
N ARG A 11 -27.26 5.30 -22.33
CA ARG A 11 -27.95 5.04 -21.07
C ARG A 11 -27.36 3.85 -20.31
N ARG A 12 -26.97 2.78 -21.00
CA ARG A 12 -26.30 1.63 -20.38
C ARG A 12 -24.92 2.00 -19.86
N GLN A 13 -24.14 2.72 -20.64
CA GLN A 13 -22.82 3.18 -20.23
C GLN A 13 -22.88 4.13 -19.03
N ALA A 14 -23.82 5.08 -19.02
CA ALA A 14 -24.03 5.98 -17.89
C ALA A 14 -24.43 5.22 -16.61
N LYS A 15 -25.30 4.19 -16.74
CA LYS A 15 -25.65 3.31 -15.62
C LYS A 15 -24.44 2.52 -15.10
N GLN A 16 -23.60 2.02 -16.00
CA GLN A 16 -22.37 1.32 -15.62
C GLN A 16 -21.42 2.26 -14.87
N LEU A 17 -21.16 3.46 -15.40
CA LEU A 17 -20.31 4.46 -14.74
C LEU A 17 -20.85 4.86 -13.36
N ALA A 18 -22.17 4.94 -13.19
CA ALA A 18 -22.77 5.18 -11.88
C ALA A 18 -22.56 4.00 -10.93
N ALA A 19 -22.67 2.76 -11.41
CA ALA A 19 -22.38 1.57 -10.59
C ALA A 19 -20.89 1.50 -10.21
N ASP A 20 -19.98 1.81 -11.13
CA ASP A 20 -18.54 1.88 -10.88
C ASP A 20 -18.22 2.97 -9.85
N SER A 21 -18.87 4.14 -9.98
CA SER A 21 -18.74 5.25 -9.03
C SER A 21 -19.21 4.88 -7.63
N VAL A 22 -20.27 4.07 -7.50
CA VAL A 22 -20.74 3.56 -6.20
C VAL A 22 -19.73 2.59 -5.60
N ARG A 23 -19.23 1.62 -6.39
CA ARG A 23 -18.20 0.68 -5.91
C ARG A 23 -16.91 1.39 -5.49
N ALA A 24 -16.47 2.38 -6.24
CA ALA A 24 -15.31 3.20 -5.87
C ALA A 24 -15.55 3.95 -4.55
N ALA A 25 -16.77 4.47 -4.33
CA ALA A 25 -17.13 5.12 -3.07
C ALA A 25 -17.17 4.14 -1.90
N GLU A 26 -17.67 2.91 -2.11
CA GLU A 26 -17.65 1.85 -1.11
C GLU A 26 -16.22 1.50 -0.72
N LEU A 27 -15.34 1.20 -1.69
CA LEU A 27 -13.93 0.89 -1.46
C LEU A 27 -13.21 1.99 -0.65
N LEU A 28 -13.41 3.26 -1.03
CA LEU A 28 -12.81 4.39 -0.33
C LEU A 28 -13.32 4.56 1.10
N THR A 29 -14.55 4.11 1.39
CA THR A 29 -15.20 4.33 2.68
C THR A 29 -15.26 3.08 3.55
N SER A 30 -14.66 1.97 3.11
CA SER A 30 -14.61 0.70 3.84
C SER A 30 -13.23 0.32 4.37
N LEU A 31 -12.15 1.04 4.03
CA LEU A 31 -10.78 0.69 4.48
C LEU A 31 -10.65 0.46 6.00
N HIS A 32 -11.39 1.20 6.82
CA HIS A 32 -11.38 1.03 8.27
C HIS A 32 -11.96 -0.33 8.74
N LEU A 33 -12.70 -1.03 7.89
CA LEU A 33 -13.24 -2.38 8.12
C LEU A 33 -12.20 -3.47 7.83
N ASP A 34 -11.08 -3.16 7.18
CA ASP A 34 -10.07 -4.15 6.84
C ASP A 34 -9.39 -4.68 8.11
N ASP A 35 -9.16 -5.98 8.13
CA ASP A 35 -8.40 -6.65 9.19
C ASP A 35 -6.92 -6.66 8.81
N PHE A 36 -6.09 -6.12 9.71
CA PHE A 36 -4.64 -6.09 9.52
C PHE A 36 -4.04 -7.25 10.32
N PRO A 37 -3.45 -8.26 9.66
CA PRO A 37 -2.76 -9.33 10.38
C PRO A 37 -1.57 -8.73 11.11
N GLY A 38 -1.48 -8.99 12.42
CA GLY A 38 -0.32 -8.57 13.20
C GLY A 38 0.90 -9.44 12.92
N PRO A 39 2.10 -8.91 13.21
CA PRO A 39 3.27 -9.75 13.30
C PRO A 39 2.99 -10.88 14.31
N ALA A 40 3.35 -12.09 13.94
CA ALA A 40 3.22 -13.26 14.80
C ALA A 40 4.58 -13.57 15.43
N GLU A 41 4.57 -14.08 16.65
CA GLU A 41 5.78 -14.61 17.26
C GLU A 41 6.34 -15.71 16.35
N PRO A 42 7.62 -15.63 15.95
CA PRO A 42 8.21 -16.62 15.06
C PRO A 42 8.18 -17.99 15.75
N ALA A 43 7.78 -19.02 15.00
CA ALA A 43 7.78 -20.38 15.51
C ALA A 43 9.20 -20.97 15.41
N PRO A 44 9.68 -21.66 16.46
CA PRO A 44 10.97 -22.35 16.39
C PRO A 44 10.92 -23.39 15.27
N PRO A 45 11.98 -23.52 14.45
CA PRO A 45 11.99 -24.46 13.35
C PRO A 45 11.90 -25.88 13.92
N GLU A 46 11.00 -26.68 13.35
CA GLU A 46 10.90 -28.07 13.76
C GLU A 46 12.21 -28.78 13.44
N PRO A 47 12.80 -29.51 14.40
CA PRO A 47 13.91 -30.38 14.07
C PRO A 47 13.42 -31.37 13.02
N PRO A 48 14.25 -31.70 12.01
CA PRO A 48 13.85 -32.59 10.93
C PRO A 48 13.20 -33.84 11.52
N ALA A 49 11.89 -34.01 11.24
CA ALA A 49 11.03 -34.91 11.99
C ALA A 49 11.64 -36.32 12.01
N LEU A 50 12.22 -36.69 13.16
CA LEU A 50 12.71 -38.03 13.40
C LEU A 50 11.52 -38.92 13.71
N SER A 51 10.69 -39.20 12.70
CA SER A 51 9.73 -40.30 12.80
C SER A 51 10.51 -41.58 13.17
N ARG A 52 9.87 -42.52 13.88
CA ARG A 52 10.50 -43.82 14.17
C ARG A 52 10.94 -44.57 12.90
N SER A 53 10.41 -44.21 11.71
CA SER A 53 10.89 -44.69 10.42
C SER A 53 12.19 -44.01 9.95
N TRP A 54 12.46 -42.76 10.34
CA TRP A 54 13.73 -42.07 10.11
C TRP A 54 14.90 -42.63 10.91
N GLN A 55 14.68 -43.24 12.09
CA GLN A 55 15.74 -43.96 12.80
C GLN A 55 16.23 -45.20 12.02
N ARG A 56 15.39 -45.84 11.20
CA ARG A 56 15.81 -46.90 10.25
C ARG A 56 16.45 -46.32 8.99
N LEU A 57 15.94 -45.20 8.46
CA LEU A 57 16.55 -44.51 7.32
C LEU A 57 17.89 -43.82 7.67
N ARG A 58 18.16 -43.53 8.95
CA ARG A 58 19.47 -43.05 9.45
C ARG A 58 20.63 -44.00 9.12
N GLN A 59 20.33 -45.28 8.92
CA GLN A 59 21.32 -46.29 8.51
C GLN A 59 21.45 -46.42 6.98
N LEU A 60 20.52 -45.85 6.20
CA LEU A 60 20.41 -46.03 4.74
C LEU A 60 20.54 -44.73 3.93
N ALA A 61 20.42 -43.56 4.56
CA ALA A 61 20.67 -42.27 3.92
C ALA A 61 22.18 -42.09 3.70
N SER A 62 22.57 -41.65 2.50
CA SER A 62 23.94 -41.24 2.21
C SER A 62 24.36 -40.11 3.14
N ALA A 63 25.66 -40.04 3.49
CA ALA A 63 26.21 -38.95 4.30
C ALA A 63 25.82 -37.56 3.75
N ASP A 64 25.73 -37.44 2.42
CA ASP A 64 25.36 -36.20 1.72
C ASP A 64 23.95 -35.71 2.08
N ARG A 65 22.95 -36.61 2.09
CA ARG A 65 21.56 -36.25 2.45
C ARG A 65 21.42 -35.85 3.92
N ARG A 66 22.32 -36.32 4.78
CA ARG A 66 22.37 -35.91 6.18
C ARG A 66 22.97 -34.52 6.32
N ALA A 67 24.10 -34.26 5.64
CA ALA A 67 24.73 -32.95 5.64
C ALA A 67 23.79 -31.86 5.10
N GLU A 68 23.02 -32.17 4.05
CA GLU A 68 22.02 -31.26 3.46
C GLU A 68 20.87 -30.93 4.43
N ALA A 69 20.32 -31.95 5.11
CA ALA A 69 19.26 -31.74 6.10
C ALA A 69 19.75 -30.97 7.34
N GLU A 70 20.97 -31.23 7.79
CA GLU A 70 21.62 -30.51 8.89
C GLU A 70 21.90 -29.04 8.49
N ALA A 71 22.37 -28.79 7.27
CA ALA A 71 22.57 -27.44 6.74
C ALA A 71 21.27 -26.65 6.64
N THR A 72 20.21 -27.27 6.09
CA THR A 72 18.87 -26.65 5.98
C THR A 72 18.31 -26.28 7.36
N TYR A 73 18.48 -27.17 8.35
CA TYR A 73 18.02 -26.90 9.70
C TYR A 73 18.83 -25.79 10.38
N ALA A 74 20.14 -25.74 10.16
CA ALA A 74 20.99 -24.66 10.69
C ALA A 74 20.63 -23.30 10.08
N GLU A 75 20.33 -23.24 8.78
CA GLU A 75 19.82 -22.04 8.12
C GLU A 75 18.46 -21.61 8.70
N ALA A 76 17.53 -22.54 8.89
CA ALA A 76 16.24 -22.27 9.51
C ALA A 76 16.39 -21.75 10.96
N GLN A 77 17.35 -22.26 11.73
CA GLN A 77 17.66 -21.74 13.06
C GLN A 77 18.22 -20.32 13.04
N ALA A 78 19.08 -19.99 12.06
CA ALA A 78 19.62 -18.65 11.91
C ALA A 78 18.51 -17.63 11.60
N ILE A 79 17.62 -17.96 10.66
CA ILE A 79 16.45 -17.14 10.32
C ILE A 79 15.55 -16.96 11.57
N TYR A 80 15.25 -18.04 12.29
CA TYR A 80 14.44 -17.97 13.50
C TYR A 80 15.06 -17.07 14.58
N ALA A 81 16.38 -17.15 14.78
CA ALA A 81 17.06 -16.32 15.77
C ALA A 81 17.00 -14.82 15.41
N GLU A 82 17.13 -14.49 14.14
CA GLU A 82 16.99 -13.12 13.63
C GLU A 82 15.55 -12.61 13.79
N GLU A 83 14.56 -13.37 13.33
CA GLU A 83 13.15 -13.01 13.46
C GLU A 83 12.72 -12.90 14.93
N SER A 84 13.22 -13.76 15.80
CA SER A 84 12.97 -13.69 17.25
C SER A 84 13.60 -12.44 17.87
N HIS A 85 14.77 -12.04 17.40
CA HIS A 85 15.40 -10.81 17.84
C HIS A 85 14.58 -9.59 17.43
N ARG A 86 14.15 -9.51 16.17
CA ARG A 86 13.27 -8.44 15.67
C ARG A 86 11.94 -8.39 16.42
N TRP A 87 11.33 -9.55 16.68
CA TRP A 87 10.11 -9.65 17.49
C TRP A 87 10.26 -9.03 18.88
N ASN A 88 11.39 -9.28 19.55
CA ASN A 88 11.68 -8.70 20.85
C ASN A 88 11.87 -7.18 20.75
N LEU A 89 12.58 -6.68 19.73
CA LEU A 89 12.75 -5.23 19.49
C LEU A 89 11.40 -4.53 19.30
N LEU A 90 10.44 -5.13 18.58
CA LEU A 90 9.09 -4.58 18.44
C LEU A 90 8.34 -4.49 19.78
N HIS A 91 8.51 -5.48 20.66
CA HIS A 91 7.88 -5.50 21.98
C HIS A 91 8.54 -4.53 22.97
N GLU A 92 9.85 -4.30 22.81
CA GLU A 92 10.60 -3.30 23.55
C GLU A 92 10.37 -1.87 23.01
N HIS A 93 9.63 -1.74 21.89
CA HIS A 93 9.37 -0.48 21.18
C HIS A 93 10.67 0.20 20.71
N ASP A 94 11.61 -0.59 20.19
CA ASP A 94 12.80 -0.02 19.53
C ASP A 94 12.36 0.87 18.37
N PRO A 95 12.71 2.18 18.36
CA PRO A 95 12.24 3.10 17.34
C PRO A 95 12.58 2.69 15.91
N HIS A 96 13.76 2.11 15.69
CA HIS A 96 14.21 1.76 14.35
C HIS A 96 13.45 0.55 13.80
N GLU A 97 13.31 -0.50 14.61
CA GLU A 97 12.53 -1.68 14.20
C GLU A 97 11.05 -1.36 14.04
N VAL A 98 10.46 -0.56 14.95
CA VAL A 98 9.05 -0.16 14.85
C VAL A 98 8.81 0.70 13.60
N ILE A 99 9.67 1.67 13.30
CA ILE A 99 9.54 2.47 12.08
C ILE A 99 9.61 1.57 10.85
N ALA A 100 10.61 0.68 10.78
CA ALA A 100 10.79 -0.22 9.63
C ALA A 100 9.59 -1.15 9.45
N ALA A 101 9.12 -1.81 10.51
CA ALA A 101 7.99 -2.74 10.42
C ALA A 101 6.67 -2.05 10.06
N VAL A 102 6.41 -0.85 10.60
CA VAL A 102 5.23 -0.07 10.24
C VAL A 102 5.34 0.47 8.81
N ASP A 103 6.50 0.92 8.37
CA ASP A 103 6.70 1.42 7.01
C ASP A 103 6.52 0.30 5.96
N ASP A 104 7.08 -0.88 6.22
CA ASP A 104 6.88 -2.08 5.40
C ASP A 104 5.40 -2.48 5.31
N ALA A 105 4.67 -2.43 6.43
CA ALA A 105 3.23 -2.70 6.44
C ALA A 105 2.44 -1.67 5.64
N LEU A 106 2.83 -0.39 5.69
CA LEU A 106 2.14 0.67 4.96
C LEU A 106 2.49 0.70 3.46
N ALA A 107 3.46 -0.08 2.99
CA ALA A 107 4.01 0.04 1.63
C ALA A 107 3.03 -0.38 0.53
N ASP A 108 2.07 -1.26 0.82
CA ASP A 108 1.07 -1.74 -0.15
C ASP A 108 -0.25 -0.93 -0.10
N ASN A 109 -0.33 0.07 0.78
CA ASN A 109 -1.51 0.90 0.90
C ASN A 109 -1.82 1.69 -0.38
N VAL A 110 -3.12 1.76 -0.72
CA VAL A 110 -3.61 2.55 -1.84
C VAL A 110 -3.27 4.04 -1.69
N SER A 111 -3.32 4.54 -0.45
CA SER A 111 -2.84 5.89 -0.13
C SER A 111 -1.38 5.81 0.28
N GLN A 112 -0.53 6.55 -0.42
CA GLN A 112 0.90 6.62 -0.10
C GLN A 112 1.07 7.07 1.36
N SER A 113 1.62 6.19 2.18
CA SER A 113 1.78 6.38 3.62
C SER A 113 3.19 6.01 4.04
N ALA A 114 3.68 6.60 5.12
CA ALA A 114 5.00 6.28 5.66
C ALA A 114 5.03 6.46 7.19
N CYS A 115 5.79 5.60 7.87
CA CYS A 115 6.12 5.78 9.28
C CYS A 115 7.33 6.72 9.41
N ILE A 116 7.19 7.84 10.11
CA ILE A 116 8.25 8.86 10.20
C ILE A 116 8.88 8.98 11.58
N ASP A 117 8.23 8.46 12.61
CA ASP A 117 8.70 8.55 13.99
C ASP A 117 8.09 7.44 14.84
N ALA A 118 8.85 6.98 15.82
CA ALA A 118 8.40 6.10 16.89
C ALA A 118 9.15 6.47 18.16
N GLY A 119 8.43 6.55 19.28
CA GLY A 119 9.06 6.96 20.54
C GLY A 119 8.17 6.76 21.74
N SER A 120 8.60 7.33 22.86
CA SER A 120 7.85 7.32 24.13
C SER A 120 7.49 8.76 24.52
N GLY A 121 6.21 8.98 24.80
CA GLY A 121 5.68 10.24 25.27
C GLY A 121 5.02 10.12 26.65
N PRO A 122 4.44 11.21 27.17
CA PRO A 122 3.77 11.22 28.48
C PRO A 122 2.60 10.23 28.61
N LEU A 123 2.03 9.79 27.47
CA LEU A 123 0.90 8.87 27.41
C LEU A 123 1.30 7.43 27.06
N GLY A 124 2.60 7.16 26.93
CA GLY A 124 3.15 5.87 26.55
C GLY A 124 3.86 5.91 25.20
N ASN A 125 4.10 4.72 24.66
CA ASN A 125 4.75 4.56 23.37
C ASN A 125 3.83 5.01 22.23
N TYR A 126 4.40 5.62 21.21
CA TYR A 126 3.68 6.14 20.06
C TYR A 126 4.41 5.85 18.76
N VAL A 127 3.64 5.95 17.66
CA VAL A 127 4.14 6.00 16.27
C VAL A 127 3.52 7.18 15.55
N THR A 128 4.23 7.75 14.58
CA THR A 128 3.73 8.84 13.73
C THR A 128 3.72 8.41 12.28
N VAL A 129 2.54 8.43 11.67
CA VAL A 129 2.28 8.07 10.29
C VAL A 129 1.88 9.30 9.49
N VAL A 130 2.49 9.47 8.32
CA VAL A 130 2.11 10.48 7.34
C VAL A 130 1.38 9.81 6.20
N VAL A 131 0.21 10.32 5.87
CA VAL A 131 -0.63 9.84 4.76
C VAL A 131 -0.75 10.94 3.72
N HIS A 132 -0.34 10.67 2.49
CA HIS A 132 -0.60 11.54 1.36
C HIS A 132 -1.95 11.16 0.73
N TYR A 133 -2.95 12.04 0.90
CA TYR A 133 -4.31 11.79 0.44
C TYR A 133 -4.67 12.64 -0.79
N PRO A 134 -5.36 12.06 -1.78
CA PRO A 134 -5.73 12.79 -2.99
C PRO A 134 -6.77 13.90 -2.73
N GLY A 135 -6.91 14.77 -3.72
CA GLY A 135 -7.82 15.90 -3.68
C GLY A 135 -9.31 15.51 -3.76
N PRO A 136 -10.23 16.47 -3.54
CA PRO A 136 -11.67 16.22 -3.60
C PRO A 136 -12.17 15.65 -4.94
N GLU A 137 -11.40 15.76 -6.02
CA GLU A 137 -11.68 15.18 -7.33
C GLU A 137 -11.93 13.67 -7.30
N ILE A 138 -11.42 12.93 -6.31
CA ILE A 138 -11.72 11.50 -6.14
C ILE A 138 -13.20 11.21 -5.91
N THR A 139 -13.96 12.23 -5.51
CA THR A 139 -15.40 12.12 -5.26
C THR A 139 -16.24 12.41 -6.49
N ASP A 140 -15.63 12.82 -7.59
CA ASP A 140 -16.31 12.97 -8.87
C ASP A 140 -16.89 11.63 -9.34
N GLY A 141 -17.93 11.70 -10.16
CA GLY A 141 -18.63 10.52 -10.65
C GLY A 141 -20.13 10.70 -10.74
N LEU A 142 -20.78 9.65 -11.23
CA LEU A 142 -22.23 9.59 -11.42
C LEU A 142 -22.88 8.77 -10.31
N VAL A 143 -24.12 9.11 -9.97
CA VAL A 143 -24.98 8.34 -9.07
C VAL A 143 -26.33 8.10 -9.73
N GLN A 144 -26.99 7.01 -9.33
CA GLN A 144 -28.36 6.73 -9.76
C GLN A 144 -29.32 7.75 -9.13
N ALA A 145 -30.24 8.27 -9.93
CA ALA A 145 -31.31 9.15 -9.48
C ALA A 145 -32.60 8.77 -10.21
N GLY A 146 -33.46 8.00 -9.52
CA GLY A 146 -34.65 7.41 -10.12
C GLY A 146 -34.29 6.46 -11.25
N SER A 147 -34.82 6.71 -12.46
CA SER A 147 -34.53 5.91 -13.66
C SER A 147 -33.29 6.35 -14.45
N GLY A 148 -32.68 7.48 -14.05
CA GLY A 148 -31.54 8.10 -14.73
C GLY A 148 -30.29 8.15 -13.86
N THR A 149 -29.24 8.77 -14.40
CA THR A 149 -28.00 9.06 -13.66
C THR A 149 -27.76 10.55 -13.61
N ARG A 150 -27.07 11.01 -12.58
CA ARG A 150 -26.64 12.41 -12.44
C ARG A 150 -25.26 12.49 -11.81
N PRO A 151 -24.50 13.58 -12.01
CA PRO A 151 -23.33 13.84 -11.20
C PRO A 151 -23.67 13.94 -9.71
N ARG A 152 -22.70 13.62 -8.86
CA ARG A 152 -22.79 13.93 -7.43
C ARG A 152 -22.94 15.44 -7.22
N THR A 153 -23.86 15.79 -6.34
CA THR A 153 -24.01 17.15 -5.82
C THR A 153 -22.80 17.52 -4.96
N GLU A 154 -22.59 18.83 -4.76
CA GLU A 154 -21.50 19.31 -3.89
C GLU A 154 -21.59 18.72 -2.48
N LYS A 155 -22.80 18.59 -1.91
CA LYS A 155 -23.01 18.01 -0.58
C LYS A 155 -22.57 16.54 -0.53
N GLU A 156 -22.93 15.75 -1.55
CA GLU A 156 -22.54 14.33 -1.65
C GLU A 156 -21.02 14.18 -1.81
N LYS A 157 -20.37 15.06 -2.57
CA LYS A 157 -18.91 15.08 -2.71
C LYS A 157 -18.21 15.37 -1.40
N ILE A 158 -18.68 16.39 -0.67
CA ILE A 158 -18.12 16.78 0.63
C ILE A 158 -18.27 15.64 1.64
N ASP A 159 -19.44 15.03 1.71
CA ASP A 159 -19.70 13.90 2.61
C ASP A 159 -18.84 12.68 2.28
N LEU A 160 -18.80 12.29 1.00
CA LEU A 160 -17.98 11.18 0.53
C LEU A 160 -16.50 11.41 0.85
N TYR A 161 -15.98 12.61 0.59
CA TYR A 161 -14.58 12.93 0.86
C TYR A 161 -14.25 12.81 2.34
N ARG A 162 -15.14 13.29 3.23
CA ARG A 162 -14.94 13.19 4.68
C ARG A 162 -14.96 11.74 5.15
N ARG A 163 -15.90 10.93 4.64
CA ARG A 163 -15.97 9.51 5.00
C ARG A 163 -14.75 8.74 4.51
N ALA A 164 -14.32 9.02 3.28
CA ALA A 164 -13.17 8.36 2.68
C ALA A 164 -11.86 8.71 3.41
N LEU A 165 -11.68 10.00 3.73
CA LEU A 165 -10.53 10.45 4.51
C LEU A 165 -10.52 9.81 5.91
N ALA A 166 -11.66 9.82 6.61
CA ALA A 166 -11.76 9.23 7.93
C ALA A 166 -11.50 7.71 7.90
N SER A 167 -12.03 7.01 6.90
CA SER A 167 -11.77 5.58 6.71
C SER A 167 -10.28 5.31 6.54
N THR A 168 -9.58 6.15 5.77
CA THR A 168 -8.13 6.03 5.53
C THR A 168 -7.34 6.29 6.81
N VAL A 169 -7.65 7.37 7.54
CA VAL A 169 -6.99 7.70 8.82
C VAL A 169 -7.12 6.57 9.83
N ILE A 170 -8.32 6.00 9.95
CA ILE A 170 -8.57 4.89 10.87
C ILE A 170 -7.83 3.62 10.41
N ALA A 171 -7.86 3.29 9.12
CA ALA A 171 -7.13 2.16 8.56
C ALA A 171 -5.62 2.26 8.84
N SER A 172 -4.99 3.39 8.48
CA SER A 172 -3.56 3.60 8.71
C SER A 172 -3.18 3.58 10.19
N ALA A 173 -4.05 4.09 11.09
CA ALA A 173 -3.82 3.99 12.52
C ALA A 173 -3.91 2.55 13.02
N LYS A 174 -4.92 1.78 12.57
CA LYS A 174 -5.07 0.36 12.93
C LYS A 174 -3.83 -0.42 12.51
N GLU A 175 -3.45 -0.31 11.25
CA GLU A 175 -2.29 -1.00 10.68
C GLU A 175 -1.01 -0.67 11.44
N ALA A 176 -0.72 0.62 11.67
CA ALA A 176 0.46 1.02 12.42
C ALA A 176 0.49 0.47 13.85
N LEU A 177 -0.66 0.47 14.55
CA LEU A 177 -0.75 -0.07 15.91
C LEU A 177 -0.67 -1.60 15.95
N VAL A 178 -1.07 -2.27 14.88
CA VAL A 178 -0.92 -3.71 14.72
C VAL A 178 0.56 -4.09 14.62
N TYR A 179 1.35 -3.35 13.84
CA TYR A 179 2.79 -3.59 13.68
C TYR A 179 3.67 -2.95 14.77
N ALA A 180 3.12 -2.05 15.58
CA ALA A 180 3.76 -1.50 16.77
C ALA A 180 3.04 -2.00 18.04
N PRO A 181 3.30 -3.24 18.50
CA PRO A 181 2.51 -3.88 19.55
C PRO A 181 2.59 -3.17 20.90
N ALA A 182 3.73 -2.56 21.20
CA ALA A 182 3.95 -1.77 22.41
C ALA A 182 3.37 -0.34 22.33
N ALA A 183 3.05 0.15 21.13
CA ALA A 183 2.52 1.49 20.94
C ALA A 183 1.07 1.61 21.45
N THR A 184 0.85 2.68 22.21
CA THR A 184 -0.46 3.05 22.79
C THR A 184 -1.21 4.05 21.92
N GLU A 185 -0.50 4.81 21.09
CA GLU A 185 -1.06 5.85 20.23
C GLU A 185 -0.43 5.87 18.83
N ALA A 186 -1.24 6.15 17.83
CA ALA A 186 -0.80 6.50 16.48
C ALA A 186 -1.15 7.96 16.19
N TYR A 187 -0.13 8.78 15.96
CA TYR A 187 -0.29 10.13 15.42
C TYR A 187 -0.42 10.01 13.90
N VAL A 188 -1.51 10.49 13.34
CA VAL A 188 -1.75 10.48 11.89
C VAL A 188 -1.77 11.90 11.37
N VAL A 189 -0.91 12.20 10.41
CA VAL A 189 -0.86 13.47 9.69
C VAL A 189 -1.25 13.23 8.24
N VAL A 190 -2.28 13.94 7.77
CA VAL A 190 -2.74 13.83 6.38
C VAL A 190 -2.26 15.04 5.60
N LEU A 191 -1.49 14.77 4.56
CA LEU A 191 -1.00 15.75 3.60
C LEU A 191 -1.80 15.67 2.29
N ARG A 192 -1.99 16.82 1.65
CA ARG A 192 -2.67 16.92 0.36
C ARG A 192 -2.05 18.02 -0.48
N TYR A 193 -1.93 17.79 -1.79
CA TYR A 193 -1.67 18.88 -2.72
C TYR A 193 -2.95 19.69 -2.97
N ASP A 194 -2.96 20.94 -2.54
CA ASP A 194 -4.01 21.88 -2.87
C ASP A 194 -3.56 22.86 -3.96
N LEU A 195 -4.47 23.19 -4.87
CA LEU A 195 -4.23 24.23 -5.86
C LEU A 195 -4.34 25.61 -5.22
N GLN A 196 -3.22 26.32 -5.12
CA GLN A 196 -3.08 27.65 -4.54
C GLN A 196 -2.93 28.75 -5.61
N GLY A 197 -3.16 30.00 -5.18
CA GLY A 197 -2.95 31.23 -5.96
C GLY A 197 -4.19 31.77 -6.71
N ARG A 198 -4.13 33.03 -7.17
CA ARG A 198 -5.23 33.77 -7.85
C ARG A 198 -5.87 33.04 -9.04
N ARG A 199 -5.16 32.07 -9.63
CA ARG A 199 -5.62 31.21 -10.75
C ARG A 199 -5.53 29.71 -10.46
N LYS A 200 -5.24 29.29 -9.21
CA LYS A 200 -5.10 27.87 -8.84
C LYS A 200 -4.10 27.10 -9.72
N ARG A 201 -2.95 27.72 -10.01
CA ARG A 201 -1.95 27.17 -10.96
C ARG A 201 -0.77 26.47 -10.30
N THR A 202 -0.62 26.62 -8.99
CA THR A 202 0.48 26.02 -8.24
C THR A 202 -0.09 25.05 -7.22
N SER A 203 0.21 23.76 -7.39
CA SER A 203 -0.05 22.75 -6.36
C SER A 203 0.95 22.94 -5.22
N GLN A 204 0.47 23.17 -4.01
CA GLN A 204 1.28 23.22 -2.80
C GLN A 204 0.83 22.09 -1.88
N LEU A 205 1.80 21.37 -1.31
CA LEU A 205 1.55 20.37 -0.28
C LEU A 205 1.22 21.10 1.02
N ASP A 206 0.17 20.67 1.72
CA ASP A 206 -0.17 21.17 3.04
C ASP A 206 -0.81 20.06 3.88
N ALA A 207 -0.77 20.20 5.20
CA ALA A 207 -1.48 19.31 6.11
C ALA A 207 -2.95 19.74 6.17
N ILE A 208 -3.87 18.77 6.07
CA ILE A 208 -5.32 19.03 6.16
C ILE A 208 -5.95 18.44 7.43
N TYR A 209 -5.24 17.50 8.07
CA TYR A 209 -5.62 16.87 9.32
C TYR A 209 -4.36 16.42 10.07
N ALA A 210 -4.37 16.54 11.38
CA ALA A 210 -3.44 15.85 12.27
C ALA A 210 -4.21 15.41 13.53
N GLY A 211 -3.91 14.25 14.10
CA GLY A 211 -4.52 13.82 15.35
C GLY A 211 -3.93 12.51 15.88
N ALA A 212 -4.13 12.25 17.18
CA ALA A 212 -3.66 11.06 17.87
C ALA A 212 -4.82 10.10 18.16
N LEU A 213 -4.68 8.88 17.65
CA LEU A 213 -5.64 7.79 17.83
C LEU A 213 -5.05 6.77 18.80
N SER A 214 -5.79 6.47 19.88
CA SER A 214 -5.36 5.46 20.84
C SER A 214 -5.50 4.04 20.29
N ARG A 215 -4.74 3.09 20.85
CA ARG A 215 -4.82 1.64 20.55
C ARG A 215 -6.22 1.05 20.66
N ARG A 216 -7.13 1.70 21.40
CA ARG A 216 -8.55 1.32 21.47
C ARG A 216 -9.22 1.28 20.10
N VAL A 217 -8.69 1.98 19.10
CA VAL A 217 -9.16 1.93 17.69
C VAL A 217 -9.22 0.49 17.14
N LEU A 218 -8.38 -0.42 17.65
CA LEU A 218 -8.36 -1.84 17.29
C LEU A 218 -9.52 -2.65 17.88
N GLN A 219 -10.17 -2.13 18.92
CA GLN A 219 -11.22 -2.83 19.69
C GLN A 219 -12.64 -2.37 19.31
N VAL A 220 -12.74 -1.37 18.42
CA VAL A 220 -14.02 -0.79 18.01
C VAL A 220 -14.70 -1.71 17.01
N ASP A 221 -15.99 -1.96 17.22
CA ASP A 221 -16.85 -2.52 16.18
C ASP A 221 -17.13 -1.44 15.13
N TRP A 222 -16.34 -1.47 14.06
CA TRP A 222 -16.44 -0.51 12.96
C TRP A 222 -17.69 -0.67 12.10
N ALA A 223 -18.39 -1.80 12.17
CA ALA A 223 -19.69 -1.93 11.50
C ALA A 223 -20.78 -1.09 12.17
N ALA A 224 -20.62 -0.78 13.46
CA ALA A 224 -21.57 -0.02 14.27
C ALA A 224 -21.13 1.44 14.55
N ASN A 225 -19.88 1.80 14.25
CA ASN A 225 -19.30 3.09 14.64
C ASN A 225 -18.85 3.93 13.43
N SER A 226 -19.03 5.25 13.53
CA SER A 226 -18.64 6.19 12.49
C SER A 226 -17.13 6.51 12.55
N PRO A 227 -16.34 6.18 11.52
CA PRO A 227 -14.92 6.56 11.48
C PRO A 227 -14.72 8.08 11.52
N GLN A 228 -15.69 8.85 11.02
CA GLN A 228 -15.63 10.31 11.03
C GLN A 228 -15.68 10.88 12.46
N ASP A 229 -16.58 10.37 13.29
CA ASP A 229 -16.75 10.86 14.67
C ASP A 229 -15.49 10.54 15.50
N TRP A 230 -14.90 9.38 15.26
CA TRP A 230 -13.62 8.98 15.87
C TRP A 230 -12.46 9.85 15.40
N MET A 231 -12.34 10.12 14.10
CA MET A 231 -11.31 11.02 13.56
C MET A 231 -11.46 12.44 14.11
N PHE A 232 -12.68 13.00 14.13
CA PHE A 232 -12.90 14.36 14.64
C PHE A 232 -12.76 14.46 16.16
N GLY A 233 -13.04 13.38 16.88
CA GLY A 233 -12.88 13.28 18.33
C GLY A 233 -11.48 12.82 18.77
N ALA A 234 -10.55 12.60 17.84
CA ALA A 234 -9.20 12.16 18.15
C ALA A 234 -8.48 13.18 19.05
N ARG A 235 -7.55 12.69 19.87
CA ARG A 235 -6.79 13.56 20.77
C ARG A 235 -5.88 14.46 19.93
N GLU A 236 -5.76 15.72 20.31
CA GLU A 236 -5.00 16.72 19.53
C GLU A 236 -5.46 16.86 18.07
N ALA A 237 -6.71 16.51 17.75
CA ALA A 237 -7.23 16.68 16.40
C ALA A 237 -7.15 18.15 15.96
N ARG A 238 -6.41 18.39 14.88
CA ARG A 238 -6.27 19.68 14.18
C ARG A 238 -6.78 19.50 12.77
N PHE A 239 -7.79 20.27 12.41
CA PHE A 239 -8.33 20.33 11.06
C PHE A 239 -9.05 21.66 10.85
N ASN A 240 -9.09 22.12 9.61
CA ASN A 240 -9.85 23.32 9.23
C ASN A 240 -10.96 22.93 8.26
N LEU A 241 -12.21 23.31 8.57
CA LEU A 241 -13.34 23.15 7.66
C LEU A 241 -13.80 24.52 7.14
N ASP A 242 -14.19 24.57 5.88
CA ASP A 242 -14.90 25.74 5.35
C ASP A 242 -16.38 25.74 5.76
N ARG A 243 -17.11 26.82 5.43
CA ARG A 243 -18.55 26.94 5.74
C ARG A 243 -19.43 25.84 5.15
N LYS A 244 -18.94 25.10 4.16
CA LYS A 244 -19.64 23.97 3.52
C LYS A 244 -19.20 22.62 4.09
N GLY A 245 -18.22 22.60 5.00
CA GLY A 245 -17.65 21.39 5.59
C GLY A 245 -16.49 20.78 4.80
N ARG A 246 -15.84 21.52 3.89
CA ARG A 246 -14.66 21.04 3.14
C ARG A 246 -13.39 21.22 3.96
N PHE A 247 -12.54 20.20 3.97
CA PHE A 247 -11.19 20.31 4.52
C PHE A 247 -10.38 21.39 3.79
N ARG A 248 -9.81 22.28 4.59
CA ARG A 248 -8.85 23.29 4.17
C ARG A 248 -7.47 22.94 4.73
N PRO A 249 -6.42 23.44 4.07
CA PRO A 249 -5.09 23.49 4.66
C PRO A 249 -5.11 24.02 6.10
N LEU A 250 -4.28 23.43 6.95
CA LEU A 250 -4.01 23.94 8.28
C LEU A 250 -3.25 25.27 8.19
N GLY A 251 -2.29 25.38 7.27
CA GLY A 251 -1.51 26.61 7.09
C GLY A 251 -0.88 27.07 8.41
N ASP A 252 -1.08 28.34 8.77
CA ASP A 252 -0.49 28.93 9.99
C ASP A 252 -1.00 28.29 11.30
N THR A 253 -2.17 27.63 11.28
CA THR A 253 -2.70 26.96 12.48
C THR A 253 -2.10 25.58 12.71
N ALA A 254 -1.25 25.08 11.81
CA ALA A 254 -0.62 23.77 11.94
C ALA A 254 0.39 23.70 13.12
N GLY A 255 1.03 24.82 13.46
CA GLY A 255 2.18 24.87 14.36
C GLY A 255 3.51 24.64 13.62
N ASP A 256 4.62 24.82 14.31
CA ASP A 256 5.96 24.77 13.70
C ASP A 256 6.35 23.37 13.21
N ASP A 257 6.07 22.34 14.00
CA ASP A 257 6.49 20.98 13.70
C ASP A 257 5.78 20.42 12.45
N LEU A 258 4.46 20.61 12.34
CA LEU A 258 3.71 20.21 11.15
C LEU A 258 4.15 20.99 9.90
N ARG A 259 4.49 22.28 10.04
CA ARG A 259 5.03 23.05 8.91
C ARG A 259 6.38 22.52 8.45
N ARG A 260 7.28 22.22 9.39
CA ARG A 260 8.59 21.61 9.07
C ARG A 260 8.43 20.26 8.38
N LEU A 261 7.49 19.45 8.84
CA LEU A 261 7.16 18.17 8.20
C LEU A 261 6.69 18.37 6.76
N VAL A 262 5.72 19.27 6.55
CA VAL A 262 5.22 19.59 5.20
C VAL A 262 6.36 20.08 4.30
N ASP A 263 7.20 20.99 4.79
CA ASP A 263 8.34 21.53 4.04
C ASP A 263 9.37 20.46 3.68
N ALA A 264 9.68 19.54 4.60
CA ALA A 264 10.58 18.43 4.37
C ALA A 264 10.06 17.48 3.28
N VAL A 265 8.77 17.10 3.35
CA VAL A 265 8.15 16.23 2.35
C VAL A 265 8.06 16.94 0.99
N ALA A 266 7.71 18.23 0.98
CA ALA A 266 7.65 19.03 -0.24
C ALA A 266 9.04 19.18 -0.91
N ALA A 267 10.11 19.33 -0.13
CA ALA A 267 11.47 19.42 -0.63
C ALA A 267 11.90 18.13 -1.34
N THR A 268 11.64 16.96 -0.76
CA THR A 268 11.93 15.65 -1.37
C THR A 268 11.17 15.44 -2.67
N HIS A 269 9.90 15.84 -2.73
CA HIS A 269 9.12 15.79 -3.98
C HIS A 269 9.60 16.78 -5.04
N ALA A 270 10.03 17.97 -4.63
CA ALA A 270 10.59 18.95 -5.56
C ALA A 270 11.91 18.46 -6.17
N ASP A 271 12.76 17.81 -5.37
CA ASP A 271 14.03 17.26 -5.83
C ASP A 271 13.83 16.12 -6.84
N THR A 272 12.94 15.17 -6.53
CA THR A 272 12.57 14.08 -7.45
C THR A 272 11.93 14.58 -8.75
N ARG A 273 11.09 15.63 -8.73
CA ARG A 273 10.54 16.24 -9.96
C ARG A 273 11.55 17.08 -10.74
N ARG A 274 12.57 17.64 -10.08
CA ARG A 274 13.62 18.45 -10.71
C ARG A 274 14.77 17.63 -11.26
N ARG A 275 14.96 16.39 -10.80
CA ARG A 275 15.95 15.48 -11.35
C ARG A 275 15.50 14.95 -12.71
N ARG A 276 15.53 15.83 -13.71
CA ARG A 276 15.56 15.40 -15.11
C ARG A 276 16.95 14.81 -15.33
N TYR A 277 17.02 13.49 -15.37
CA TYR A 277 18.22 12.83 -15.87
C TYR A 277 18.53 13.42 -17.25
N SER A 278 19.78 13.85 -17.44
CA SER A 278 20.25 14.18 -18.77
C SER A 278 20.13 12.94 -19.67
N ARG A 279 20.10 13.11 -20.99
CA ARG A 279 20.08 11.97 -21.90
C ARG A 279 21.25 11.01 -21.63
N GLU A 280 22.42 11.56 -21.28
CA GLU A 280 23.63 10.81 -20.95
C GLU A 280 23.50 10.09 -19.61
N GLU A 281 22.92 10.73 -18.59
CA GLU A 281 22.65 10.08 -17.30
C GLU A 281 21.62 8.96 -17.43
N SER A 282 20.53 9.17 -18.17
CA SER A 282 19.55 8.13 -18.48
C SER A 282 20.20 6.97 -19.23
N GLN A 283 21.06 7.24 -20.22
CA GLN A 283 21.78 6.18 -20.93
C GLN A 283 22.78 5.45 -20.02
N ARG A 284 23.47 6.15 -19.12
CA ARG A 284 24.36 5.54 -18.13
C ARG A 284 23.60 4.67 -17.14
N LEU A 285 22.47 5.16 -16.63
CA LEU A 285 21.62 4.44 -15.69
C LEU A 285 21.01 3.20 -16.34
N MET A 286 20.44 3.32 -17.55
CA MET A 286 19.96 2.17 -18.33
C MET A 286 21.09 1.20 -18.67
N GLY A 287 22.30 1.69 -18.95
CA GLY A 287 23.47 0.84 -19.22
C GLY A 287 24.05 0.15 -17.98
N SER A 288 23.75 0.67 -16.78
CA SER A 288 24.19 0.10 -15.50
C SER A 288 23.18 -0.85 -14.85
N GLN A 289 21.94 -0.87 -15.34
CA GLN A 289 20.95 -1.86 -14.90
C GLN A 289 21.40 -3.24 -15.36
N ALA A 290 21.34 -4.23 -14.45
CA ALA A 290 21.45 -5.61 -14.84
C ALA A 290 20.37 -5.88 -15.90
N PRO A 291 20.67 -6.61 -16.99
CA PRO A 291 19.65 -6.97 -17.96
C PRO A 291 18.56 -7.78 -17.25
N GLU A 292 17.42 -7.14 -16.98
CA GLU A 292 16.26 -7.84 -16.45
C GLU A 292 15.68 -8.70 -17.57
N PRO A 293 15.34 -9.98 -17.29
CA PRO A 293 14.61 -10.77 -18.27
C PRO A 293 13.27 -10.08 -18.54
N PHE A 294 13.00 -9.78 -19.81
CA PHE A 294 11.68 -9.30 -20.18
C PHE A 294 10.69 -10.43 -19.93
N GLU A 295 9.66 -10.16 -19.11
CA GLU A 295 8.63 -11.14 -18.79
C GLU A 295 7.28 -10.72 -19.35
N SER A 296 6.46 -11.70 -19.71
CA SER A 296 5.04 -11.44 -19.99
C SER A 296 4.16 -12.60 -19.56
N THR A 297 2.98 -12.26 -19.05
CA THR A 297 2.03 -13.25 -18.54
C THR A 297 1.17 -13.80 -19.68
N CYS A 298 1.21 -15.11 -19.90
CA CYS A 298 0.33 -15.79 -20.85
C CYS A 298 0.16 -17.28 -20.48
N ALA A 299 -0.69 -18.02 -21.20
CA ALA A 299 -0.79 -19.46 -21.02
C ALA A 299 0.39 -20.18 -21.68
N CYS A 300 1.05 -21.09 -20.96
CA CYS A 300 2.04 -21.98 -21.55
C CYS A 300 1.36 -22.99 -22.50
N PRO A 301 1.77 -23.13 -23.77
CA PRO A 301 1.20 -24.11 -24.68
C PRO A 301 1.57 -25.57 -24.34
N GLY A 302 2.48 -25.78 -23.38
CA GLY A 302 2.86 -27.09 -22.88
C GLY A 302 2.04 -27.54 -21.67
N CYS A 303 2.17 -26.82 -20.56
CA CYS A 303 1.56 -27.20 -19.28
C CYS A 303 0.27 -26.43 -18.94
N GLY A 304 -0.08 -25.40 -19.70
CA GLY A 304 -1.26 -24.57 -19.43
C GLY A 304 -1.09 -23.54 -18.31
N ALA A 305 0.08 -23.44 -17.66
CA ALA A 305 0.32 -22.47 -16.59
C ALA A 305 0.16 -21.02 -17.08
N MET A 306 -0.55 -20.20 -16.29
CA MET A 306 -0.77 -18.77 -16.49
C MET A 306 0.21 -17.97 -15.64
N GLU A 307 1.48 -18.01 -16.01
CA GLU A 307 2.59 -17.39 -15.26
C GLU A 307 3.37 -16.42 -16.14
N ALA A 308 4.32 -15.70 -15.53
CA ALA A 308 5.28 -14.88 -16.24
C ALA A 308 6.26 -15.77 -17.02
N HIS A 309 6.38 -15.54 -18.33
CA HIS A 309 7.32 -16.26 -19.20
C HIS A 309 8.45 -15.34 -19.60
N CYS A 310 9.69 -15.81 -19.44
CA CYS A 310 10.87 -15.09 -19.87
C CYS A 310 10.92 -15.01 -21.40
N LEU A 311 11.13 -13.81 -21.93
CA LEU A 311 11.35 -13.58 -23.35
C LEU A 311 12.84 -13.37 -23.62
N ARG A 312 13.30 -13.93 -24.72
CA ARG A 312 14.61 -13.63 -25.30
C ARG A 312 14.51 -13.46 -26.81
N LEU A 313 15.51 -12.82 -27.39
CA LEU A 313 15.65 -12.78 -28.85
C LEU A 313 16.03 -14.17 -29.39
N PRO A 314 15.62 -14.49 -30.62
CA PRO A 314 16.05 -15.71 -31.29
C PRO A 314 17.57 -15.72 -31.52
N ARG A 315 18.18 -16.89 -31.35
CA ARG A 315 19.60 -17.17 -31.59
C ARG A 315 19.82 -17.65 -33.02
N THR A 316 21.07 -17.60 -33.47
CA THR A 316 21.48 -18.19 -34.75
C THR A 316 21.11 -19.67 -34.80
N GLY A 317 20.27 -20.06 -35.75
CA GLY A 317 19.76 -21.43 -35.91
C GLY A 317 18.29 -21.62 -35.50
N GLU A 318 17.69 -20.64 -34.83
CA GLU A 318 16.27 -20.63 -34.49
C GLU A 318 15.41 -20.09 -35.66
N PRO A 319 14.08 -20.29 -35.63
CA PRO A 319 13.23 -19.94 -36.76
C PRO A 319 13.30 -18.45 -37.11
N LYS A 320 13.63 -18.13 -38.38
CA LYS A 320 13.80 -16.75 -38.86
C LYS A 320 12.54 -15.88 -38.76
N TRP A 321 11.37 -16.50 -38.62
CA TRP A 321 10.10 -15.79 -38.44
C TRP A 321 9.83 -15.41 -36.98
N ALA A 322 10.56 -15.99 -36.03
CA ALA A 322 10.39 -15.67 -34.62
C ALA A 322 10.89 -14.24 -34.38
N SER A 323 10.07 -13.41 -33.73
CA SER A 323 10.52 -12.14 -33.16
C SER A 323 11.04 -12.35 -31.74
N THR A 324 10.52 -13.36 -31.03
CA THR A 324 10.87 -13.69 -29.65
C THR A 324 10.80 -15.20 -29.42
N ILE A 325 11.62 -15.68 -28.48
CA ILE A 325 11.50 -17.00 -27.87
C ILE A 325 11.05 -16.83 -26.43
N ARG A 326 10.01 -17.57 -26.04
CA ARG A 326 9.52 -17.61 -24.67
C ARG A 326 10.03 -18.86 -23.98
N SER A 327 10.25 -18.78 -22.68
CA SER A 327 10.50 -19.94 -21.81
C SER A 327 9.52 -19.93 -20.64
N CYS A 328 8.87 -21.07 -20.40
CA CYS A 328 7.97 -21.22 -19.28
C CYS A 328 8.72 -21.44 -17.97
N ALA A 329 8.47 -20.58 -16.97
CA ALA A 329 9.08 -20.71 -15.65
C ALA A 329 8.71 -22.04 -14.96
N SER A 330 7.46 -22.51 -15.13
CA SER A 330 6.99 -23.73 -14.46
C SER A 330 7.47 -25.03 -15.09
N CYS A 331 7.64 -25.10 -16.42
CA CYS A 331 8.00 -26.35 -17.10
C CYS A 331 9.26 -26.29 -17.98
N GLY A 332 9.91 -25.14 -18.08
CA GLY A 332 11.14 -24.92 -18.86
C GLY A 332 10.95 -25.01 -20.38
N ARG A 333 9.72 -25.15 -20.88
CA ARG A 333 9.45 -25.29 -22.31
C ARG A 333 9.69 -23.98 -23.03
N GLU A 334 10.46 -24.04 -24.12
CA GLU A 334 10.62 -22.92 -25.05
C GLU A 334 9.66 -23.00 -26.25
N TRP A 335 9.19 -21.84 -26.72
CA TRP A 335 8.47 -21.73 -27.99
C TRP A 335 8.69 -20.39 -28.67
N ALA A 336 8.65 -20.40 -30.00
CA ALA A 336 8.81 -19.22 -30.84
C ALA A 336 7.48 -18.47 -31.01
N GLN A 337 7.54 -17.14 -31.01
CA GLN A 337 6.42 -16.26 -31.30
C GLN A 337 6.83 -15.26 -32.40
N ALA A 338 5.90 -14.99 -33.33
CA ALA A 338 6.01 -13.93 -34.33
C ALA A 338 5.62 -12.56 -33.74
#